data_AF-A0A366EZL2-F1
#
_entry.id   AF-A0A366EZL2-F1
#
_cell.length_a   1.000
_cell.length_b   1.000
_cell.length_c   1.000
_cell.angle_alpha   90.00
_cell.angle_beta   90.00
_cell.angle_gamma   90.00
#
_symmetry.space_group_name_H-M   'P 1'
#
loop_
_entity.id
_entity.type
_entity.pdbx_description
1 polymer ?
#
loop_
_entity_poly.entity_id
_entity_poly.type
_entity_poly.pdbx_seq_one_letter_code
_entity_poly.pdbx_strand_id
1 'polypeptide(L)'
;MEKFEELHKQYDLMIHKVIHSLHIYKNKHEYYQTGLIALWEAYENFDSEKGAFPAYAYSFVRGRILSQLTSENRNEEKSIFKEADFFEIIEDEKGNDGLAQELLYSYCEDLTENQRKWVLYTCMHMLTVSEIAEVENVSISAVKKWRKGAKERLKGLLDVK
;
A
#
# COMPACT_ATOMS: atom_id res chain seq x y z
N MET A 1 -43.16 -14.41 15.28
CA MET A 1 -41.97 -14.06 16.08
C MET A 1 -41.67 -15.14 17.12
N GLU A 2 -42.60 -15.53 17.99
CA GLU A 2 -42.33 -16.49 19.09
C GLU A 2 -41.72 -17.84 18.66
N LYS A 3 -42.15 -18.42 17.53
CA LYS A 3 -41.64 -19.72 17.05
C LYS A 3 -40.14 -19.72 16.69
N PHE A 4 -39.60 -18.59 16.22
CA PHE A 4 -38.18 -18.52 15.86
C PHE A 4 -37.30 -18.27 17.08
N GLU A 5 -37.76 -17.51 18.07
CA GLU A 5 -36.99 -17.30 19.30
C GLU A 5 -36.79 -18.62 20.08
N GLU A 6 -37.80 -19.49 20.09
CA GLU A 6 -37.66 -20.83 20.66
C GLU A 6 -36.68 -21.70 19.88
N LEU A 7 -36.67 -21.59 18.55
CA LEU A 7 -35.72 -22.29 17.69
C LEU A 7 -34.29 -21.76 17.92
N HIS A 8 -34.12 -20.45 17.98
CA HIS A 8 -32.83 -19.81 18.26
C HIS A 8 -32.24 -20.35 19.57
N LYS A 9 -33.02 -20.39 20.65
CA LYS A 9 -32.55 -20.94 21.95
C LYS A 9 -32.04 -22.38 21.84
N GLN A 10 -32.59 -23.20 20.95
CA GLN A 10 -32.15 -24.59 20.75
C GLN A 10 -30.88 -24.71 19.91
N TYR A 11 -30.66 -23.79 18.97
CA TYR A 11 -29.58 -23.86 17.98
C TYR A 11 -28.46 -22.85 18.20
N ASP A 12 -28.56 -21.99 19.22
CA ASP A 12 -27.54 -21.01 19.60
C ASP A 12 -26.14 -21.64 19.77
N LEU A 13 -26.07 -22.70 20.58
CA LEU A 13 -24.85 -23.48 20.81
C LEU A 13 -24.28 -24.08 19.52
N MET A 14 -25.13 -24.41 18.55
CA MET A 14 -24.69 -24.93 17.26
C MET A 14 -23.93 -23.87 16.47
N ILE A 15 -24.42 -22.63 16.43
CA ILE A 15 -23.77 -21.52 15.73
C ILE A 15 -22.40 -21.25 16.35
N HIS A 16 -22.33 -21.19 17.69
CA HIS A 16 -21.05 -21.02 18.39
C HIS A 16 -20.06 -22.15 18.11
N LYS A 17 -20.53 -23.41 18.08
CA LYS A 17 -19.69 -24.56 17.70
C LYS A 17 -19.20 -24.47 16.26
N VAL A 18 -20.03 -24.01 15.33
CA VAL A 18 -19.63 -23.82 13.93
C VAL A 18 -18.52 -22.78 13.84
N ILE A 19 -18.70 -21.61 14.47
CA ILE A 19 -17.69 -20.54 14.50
C ILE A 19 -16.36 -21.07 15.07
N HIS A 20 -16.43 -21.81 16.18
CA HIS A 20 -15.24 -22.42 16.77
C HIS A 20 -14.59 -23.46 15.87
N SER A 21 -15.38 -24.34 15.23
CA SER A 21 -14.88 -25.38 14.31
C SER A 21 -14.20 -24.83 13.06
N LEU A 22 -14.59 -23.62 12.64
CA LEU A 22 -13.98 -22.90 11.53
C LEU A 22 -12.77 -22.05 11.97
N HIS A 23 -12.34 -22.16 13.23
CA HIS A 23 -11.21 -21.40 13.81
C HIS A 23 -11.35 -19.88 13.69
N ILE A 24 -12.60 -19.38 13.68
CA ILE A 24 -12.88 -17.95 13.58
C ILE A 24 -12.57 -17.29 14.92
N TYR A 25 -11.55 -16.43 14.93
CA TYR A 25 -11.07 -15.73 16.13
C TYR A 25 -11.35 -14.22 16.12
N LYS A 26 -11.51 -13.61 14.94
CA LYS A 26 -11.91 -12.20 14.74
C LYS A 26 -13.40 -12.10 14.37
N ASN A 27 -13.99 -10.92 14.56
CA ASN A 27 -15.36 -10.56 14.14
C ASN A 27 -16.45 -11.59 14.52
N LYS A 28 -16.28 -12.28 15.66
CA LYS A 28 -17.17 -13.39 16.07
C LYS A 28 -18.65 -13.01 16.12
N HIS A 29 -18.95 -11.77 16.50
CA HIS A 29 -20.32 -11.25 16.55
C HIS A 29 -20.96 -11.18 15.15
N GLU A 30 -20.21 -10.80 14.12
CA GLU A 30 -20.72 -10.73 12.74
C GLU A 30 -20.99 -12.13 12.19
N TYR A 31 -20.05 -13.06 12.39
CA TYR A 31 -20.25 -14.46 11.99
C TYR A 31 -21.40 -15.13 12.74
N TYR A 32 -21.62 -14.77 14.00
CA TYR A 32 -22.77 -15.22 14.78
C TYR A 32 -24.07 -14.68 14.18
N GLN A 33 -24.12 -13.39 13.83
CA GLN A 33 -25.28 -12.79 13.18
C GLN A 33 -25.59 -13.47 11.83
N THR A 34 -24.56 -13.76 11.04
CA THR A 34 -24.71 -14.52 9.78
C THR A 34 -25.23 -15.92 10.05
N GLY A 35 -24.78 -16.58 11.12
CA GLY A 35 -25.31 -17.86 11.56
C GLY A 35 -26.80 -17.79 11.92
N LEU A 36 -27.24 -16.73 12.61
CA LEU A 36 -28.64 -16.52 12.95
C LEU A 36 -29.51 -16.28 11.72
N ILE A 37 -29.05 -15.43 10.79
CA ILE A 37 -29.75 -15.18 9.52
C ILE A 37 -29.85 -16.48 8.73
N ALA A 38 -28.76 -17.24 8.63
CA ALA A 38 -28.75 -18.53 7.94
C ALA A 38 -29.68 -19.55 8.59
N LEU A 39 -29.79 -19.57 9.92
CA LEU A 39 -30.72 -20.44 10.64
C LEU A 39 -32.17 -20.05 10.33
N TRP A 40 -32.48 -18.75 10.26
CA TRP A 40 -33.79 -18.25 9.88
C TRP A 40 -34.15 -18.63 8.44
N GLU A 41 -33.24 -18.41 7.49
CA GLU A 41 -33.41 -18.82 6.09
C GLU A 41 -33.60 -20.33 5.95
N ALA A 42 -32.85 -21.14 6.71
CA ALA A 42 -33.00 -22.59 6.73
C ALA A 42 -34.38 -22.99 7.27
N TYR A 43 -34.88 -22.30 8.30
CA TYR A 43 -36.21 -22.56 8.85
C TYR A 43 -37.33 -22.27 7.82
N GLU A 44 -37.23 -21.17 7.08
CA GLU A 44 -38.24 -20.81 6.08
C GLU A 44 -38.24 -21.72 4.85
N ASN A 45 -37.06 -22.18 4.42
CA ASN A 45 -36.89 -22.98 3.20
C ASN A 45 -36.86 -24.50 3.46
N PHE A 46 -37.07 -24.92 4.70
CA PHE A 46 -37.02 -26.34 5.05
C PHE A 46 -38.19 -27.11 4.45
N ASP A 47 -37.86 -28.26 3.86
CA ASP A 47 -38.81 -29.20 3.27
C ASP A 47 -38.67 -30.54 4.00
N SER A 48 -39.73 -30.94 4.70
CA SER A 48 -39.74 -32.16 5.51
C SER A 48 -39.54 -33.44 4.70
N GLU A 49 -39.84 -33.43 3.41
CA GLU A 49 -39.64 -34.57 2.51
C GLU A 49 -38.15 -34.81 2.21
N LYS A 50 -37.29 -33.79 2.41
CA LYS A 50 -35.85 -33.84 2.11
C LYS A 50 -34.97 -34.32 3.26
N GLY A 51 -35.54 -34.57 4.44
CA GLY A 51 -34.84 -35.14 5.59
C GLY A 51 -35.04 -34.37 6.89
N ALA A 52 -34.15 -34.59 7.86
CA ALA A 52 -34.29 -34.01 9.20
C ALA A 52 -33.73 -32.58 9.29
N PHE A 53 -34.52 -31.66 9.87
CA PHE A 53 -34.15 -30.26 10.04
C PHE A 53 -32.78 -30.02 10.70
N PRO A 54 -32.38 -30.72 11.78
CA PRO A 54 -31.11 -30.42 12.46
C PRO A 54 -29.87 -30.58 11.57
N ALA A 55 -29.84 -31.64 10.75
CA ALA A 55 -28.73 -31.91 9.85
C ALA A 55 -28.68 -30.89 8.69
N TYR A 56 -29.85 -30.50 8.19
CA TYR A 56 -30.01 -29.46 7.18
C TYR A 56 -29.56 -28.09 7.72
N ALA A 57 -30.09 -27.68 8.88
CA ALA A 57 -29.76 -26.41 9.52
C ALA A 57 -28.27 -26.30 9.81
N TYR A 58 -27.63 -27.35 10.35
CA TYR A 58 -26.18 -27.36 10.58
C TYR A 58 -25.40 -27.14 9.28
N SER A 59 -25.73 -27.89 8.23
CA SER A 59 -25.03 -27.82 6.95
C SER A 59 -25.21 -26.45 6.29
N PHE A 60 -26.42 -25.89 6.34
CA PHE A 60 -26.76 -24.59 5.76
C PHE A 60 -26.05 -23.45 6.50
N VAL A 61 -26.15 -23.42 7.83
CA VAL A 61 -25.47 -22.41 8.68
C VAL A 61 -23.96 -22.46 8.50
N ARG A 62 -23.37 -23.67 8.54
CA ARG A 62 -21.93 -23.83 8.32
C ARG A 62 -21.50 -23.37 6.94
N GLY A 63 -22.28 -23.69 5.90
CA GLY A 63 -22.01 -23.25 4.53
C GLY A 63 -22.04 -21.73 4.37
N ARG A 64 -23.03 -21.06 4.98
CA ARG A 64 -23.17 -19.60 4.97
C ARG A 64 -21.99 -18.91 5.66
N ILE A 65 -21.65 -19.34 6.88
CA ILE A 65 -20.51 -18.80 7.64
C ILE A 65 -19.19 -19.01 6.87
N LEU A 66 -18.99 -20.21 6.30
CA LEU A 66 -17.79 -20.50 5.50
C LEU A 66 -17.72 -19.63 4.23
N SER A 67 -18.85 -19.36 3.59
CA SER A 67 -18.91 -18.51 2.39
C SER A 67 -18.51 -17.08 2.71
N GLN A 68 -18.99 -16.52 3.83
CA GLN A 68 -18.56 -15.20 4.29
C GLN A 68 -17.05 -15.18 4.59
N LEU A 69 -16.55 -16.16 5.34
CA LEU A 69 -15.12 -16.27 5.67
C LEU A 69 -14.23 -16.31 4.41
N THR A 70 -14.66 -17.08 3.40
CA THR A 70 -13.93 -17.18 2.12
C THR A 70 -13.94 -15.85 1.36
N SER A 71 -15.06 -15.13 1.39
CA SER A 71 -15.18 -13.81 0.74
C SER A 71 -14.37 -12.74 1.45
N GLU A 72 -14.34 -12.74 2.79
CA GLU A 72 -13.56 -11.79 3.59
C GLU A 72 -12.06 -11.99 3.36
N ASN A 73 -11.55 -13.23 3.43
CA ASN A 73 -10.14 -13.53 3.16
C ASN A 73 -9.71 -13.02 1.78
N ARG A 74 -10.53 -13.26 0.75
CA ARG A 74 -10.25 -12.78 -0.62
C ARG A 74 -10.23 -11.25 -0.72
N ASN A 75 -11.05 -10.56 0.08
CA ASN A 75 -11.08 -9.10 0.11
C ASN A 75 -9.91 -8.52 0.90
N GLU A 76 -9.52 -9.14 2.02
CA GLU A 76 -8.33 -8.75 2.79
C GLU A 76 -7.06 -8.86 1.95
N GLU A 77 -6.86 -9.97 1.23
CA GLU A 77 -5.72 -10.14 0.31
C GLU A 77 -5.64 -9.02 -0.74
N LYS A 78 -6.79 -8.65 -1.34
CA LYS A 78 -6.86 -7.54 -2.29
C LYS A 78 -6.62 -6.18 -1.63
N SER A 79 -7.05 -6.00 -0.38
CA SER A 79 -6.84 -4.75 0.36
C SER A 79 -5.37 -4.54 0.68
N ILE A 80 -4.69 -5.60 1.14
CA ILE A 80 -3.23 -5.58 1.41
C ILE A 80 -2.46 -5.24 0.12
N PHE A 81 -2.83 -5.85 -1.02
CA PHE A 81 -2.20 -5.54 -2.30
C PHE A 81 -2.38 -4.07 -2.71
N LYS A 82 -3.59 -3.52 -2.57
CA LYS A 82 -3.86 -2.10 -2.86
C LYS A 82 -3.10 -1.14 -1.94
N GLU A 83 -2.95 -1.53 -0.68
CA GLU A 83 -2.23 -0.73 0.31
C GLU A 83 -0.72 -0.72 0.02
N ALA A 84 -0.14 -1.86 -0.35
CA ALA A 84 1.23 -1.93 -0.84
C ALA A 84 1.47 -1.06 -2.09
N ASP A 85 0.61 -1.17 -3.10
CA ASP A 85 0.66 -0.31 -4.30
C ASP A 85 0.55 1.18 -3.93
N PHE A 86 -0.31 1.53 -2.97
CA PHE A 86 -0.48 2.90 -2.51
C PHE A 86 0.78 3.45 -1.82
N PHE A 87 1.44 2.66 -0.97
CA PHE A 87 2.70 3.07 -0.34
C PHE A 87 3.85 3.17 -1.35
N GLU A 88 3.89 2.34 -2.39
CA GLU A 88 4.87 2.49 -3.50
C GLU A 88 4.64 3.77 -4.31
N ILE A 89 3.39 4.20 -4.49
CA ILE A 89 3.06 5.47 -5.19
C ILE A 89 3.45 6.70 -4.34
N ILE A 90 3.61 6.56 -3.03
CA ILE A 90 4.04 7.65 -2.11
C ILE A 90 5.58 7.67 -1.94
N GLU A 91 6.35 7.14 -2.89
CA GLU A 91 7.76 7.53 -3.03
C GLU A 91 7.84 8.99 -3.50
N ASP A 92 7.88 9.87 -2.50
CA ASP A 92 8.29 11.27 -2.44
C ASP A 92 8.64 11.98 -3.77
N GLU A 93 7.60 12.38 -4.52
CA GLU A 93 7.78 13.14 -5.76
C GLU A 93 8.28 14.58 -5.53
N LYS A 94 8.43 15.07 -4.28
CA LYS A 94 8.74 16.50 -4.02
C LYS A 94 9.61 16.83 -2.79
N GLY A 95 10.01 15.88 -1.96
CA GLY A 95 10.57 16.17 -0.63
C GLY A 95 12.05 16.54 -0.53
N ASN A 96 12.85 16.50 -1.61
CA ASN A 96 14.31 16.65 -1.46
C ASN A 96 15.03 17.60 -2.43
N ASP A 97 14.39 18.11 -3.49
CA ASP A 97 15.10 18.94 -4.49
C ASP A 97 15.58 20.28 -3.91
N GLY A 98 14.79 20.92 -3.04
CA GLY A 98 15.15 22.21 -2.44
C GLY A 98 16.36 22.13 -1.50
N LEU A 99 16.38 21.12 -0.62
CA LEU A 99 17.48 20.92 0.34
C LEU A 99 18.78 20.48 -0.36
N ALA A 100 18.67 19.59 -1.36
CA ALA A 100 19.80 19.19 -2.17
C ALA A 100 20.39 20.37 -2.95
N GLN A 101 19.53 21.24 -3.48
CA GLN A 101 19.93 22.44 -4.19
C GLN A 101 20.62 23.44 -3.26
N GLU A 102 20.05 23.75 -2.09
CA GLU A 102 20.66 24.64 -1.08
C GLU A 102 22.01 24.11 -0.61
N LEU A 103 22.12 22.81 -0.33
CA LEU A 103 23.38 22.18 0.06
C LEU A 103 24.42 22.31 -1.06
N LEU A 104 24.05 22.04 -2.31
CA LEU A 104 24.96 22.16 -3.45
C LEU A 104 25.40 23.60 -3.69
N TYR A 105 24.53 24.58 -3.48
CA TYR A 105 24.88 26.00 -3.55
C TYR A 105 25.93 26.40 -2.51
N SER A 106 25.87 25.86 -1.29
CA SER A 106 26.86 26.19 -0.24
C SER A 106 28.29 25.75 -0.61
N TYR A 107 28.45 24.63 -1.33
CA TYR A 107 29.76 24.22 -1.86
C TYR A 107 30.24 25.05 -3.06
N CYS A 108 29.37 25.88 -3.64
CA CYS A 108 29.65 26.65 -4.85
C CYS A 108 29.91 28.15 -4.58
N GLU A 109 30.03 28.58 -3.32
CA GLU A 109 30.21 30.00 -2.97
C GLU A 109 31.44 30.61 -3.64
N ASP A 110 32.55 29.88 -3.69
CA ASP A 110 33.81 30.31 -4.29
C ASP A 110 33.90 30.10 -5.81
N LEU A 111 32.85 29.57 -6.46
CA LEU A 111 32.84 29.31 -7.89
C LEU A 111 32.37 30.53 -8.67
N THR A 112 32.98 30.77 -9.82
CA THR A 112 32.42 31.73 -10.79
C THR A 112 31.04 31.26 -11.27
N GLU A 113 30.21 32.19 -11.73
CA GLU A 113 28.85 31.88 -12.20
C GLU A 113 28.83 30.71 -13.22
N ASN A 114 29.73 30.73 -14.19
CA ASN A 114 29.83 29.68 -15.20
C ASN A 114 30.29 28.32 -14.66
N GLN A 115 31.16 28.32 -13.65
CA GLN A 115 31.57 27.10 -12.95
C GLN A 115 30.41 26.52 -12.14
N ARG A 116 29.67 27.38 -11.43
CA ARG A 116 28.49 27.01 -10.67
C ARG A 116 27.38 26.46 -11.57
N LYS A 117 27.12 27.11 -12.70
CA LYS A 117 26.20 26.60 -13.75
C LYS A 117 26.58 25.19 -14.17
N TRP A 118 27.86 24.93 -14.46
CA TRP A 118 28.32 23.59 -14.80
C TRP A 118 28.03 22.56 -13.71
N VAL A 119 28.27 22.91 -12.43
CA VAL A 119 27.98 22.01 -11.29
C VAL A 119 26.49 21.70 -11.19
N LEU A 120 25.62 22.72 -11.23
CA LEU A 120 24.16 22.53 -11.15
C LEU A 120 23.63 21.70 -12.31
N TYR A 121 24.00 22.03 -13.55
CA TYR A 121 23.57 21.25 -14.72
C TYR A 121 24.03 19.80 -14.68
N THR A 122 25.24 19.54 -14.18
CA THR A 122 25.76 18.17 -14.14
C THR A 122 25.17 17.39 -12.96
N CYS A 123 25.08 18.00 -11.78
CA CYS A 123 24.73 17.30 -10.54
C CYS A 123 23.22 17.22 -10.28
N MET A 124 22.44 18.21 -10.71
CA MET A 124 20.98 18.21 -10.54
C MET A 124 20.26 17.75 -11.81
N HIS A 125 20.74 18.16 -12.98
CA HIS A 125 20.05 17.92 -14.25
C HIS A 125 20.70 16.82 -15.12
N MET A 126 21.81 16.23 -14.65
CA MET A 126 22.54 15.14 -15.34
C MET A 126 22.93 15.45 -16.79
N LEU A 127 23.06 16.74 -17.13
CA LEU A 127 23.37 17.17 -18.50
C LEU A 127 24.83 16.86 -18.84
N THR A 128 25.03 16.41 -20.07
CA THR A 128 26.34 16.23 -20.68
C THR A 128 26.96 17.57 -21.07
N VAL A 129 28.28 17.57 -21.33
CA VAL A 129 29.01 18.78 -21.75
C VAL A 129 28.46 19.37 -23.06
N SER A 130 27.98 18.53 -23.98
CA SER A 130 27.32 18.95 -25.21
C SER A 130 25.97 19.61 -24.96
N GLU A 131 25.13 19.01 -24.12
CA GLU A 131 23.81 19.55 -23.80
C GLU A 131 23.92 20.90 -23.07
N ILE A 132 24.89 21.03 -22.15
CA ILE A 132 25.16 22.32 -21.48
C ILE A 132 25.62 23.38 -22.50
N ALA A 133 26.42 22.99 -23.48
CA ALA A 133 26.90 23.90 -24.51
C ALA A 133 25.75 24.40 -25.39
N GLU A 134 24.79 23.53 -25.70
CA GLU A 134 23.56 23.88 -26.43
C GLU A 134 22.65 24.79 -25.60
N VAL A 135 22.38 24.43 -24.33
CA VAL A 135 21.51 25.20 -23.42
C VAL A 135 22.04 26.62 -23.17
N GLU A 136 23.34 26.75 -22.92
CA GLU A 136 23.96 28.06 -22.66
C GLU A 136 24.40 28.78 -23.95
N ASN A 137 24.20 28.17 -25.12
CA ASN A 137 24.61 28.67 -26.42
C ASN A 137 26.11 29.07 -26.47
N VAL A 138 26.98 28.17 -26.00
CA VAL A 138 28.43 28.35 -25.95
C VAL A 138 29.15 27.18 -26.62
N SER A 139 30.46 27.30 -26.83
CA SER A 139 31.25 26.17 -27.34
C SER A 139 31.45 25.07 -26.29
N ILE A 140 31.52 23.82 -26.73
CA ILE A 140 31.90 22.65 -25.90
C ILE A 140 33.21 22.91 -25.14
N SER A 141 34.17 23.59 -25.78
CA SER A 141 35.46 23.95 -25.17
C SER A 141 35.30 24.92 -24.00
N ALA A 142 34.33 25.84 -24.05
CA ALA A 142 34.02 26.74 -22.94
C ALA A 142 33.47 25.96 -21.74
N VAL A 143 32.52 25.04 -21.96
CA VAL A 143 31.97 24.19 -20.90
C VAL A 143 33.04 23.29 -20.28
N LYS A 144 33.96 22.74 -21.08
CA LYS A 144 35.13 21.99 -20.57
C LYS A 144 36.02 22.85 -19.66
N LYS A 145 36.19 24.14 -19.98
CA LYS A 145 36.93 25.09 -19.14
C LYS A 145 36.19 25.37 -17.83
N TRP A 146 34.86 25.52 -17.86
CA TRP A 146 34.04 25.66 -16.65
C TRP A 146 34.19 24.45 -15.74
N ARG A 147 34.06 23.23 -16.30
CA ARG A 147 34.27 21.96 -15.59
C ARG A 147 35.63 21.88 -14.91
N LYS A 148 36.71 22.19 -15.64
CA LYS A 148 38.07 22.14 -15.10
C LYS A 148 38.21 23.08 -13.90
N GLY A 149 37.80 24.34 -14.06
CA GLY A 149 37.91 25.34 -13.00
C GLY A 149 37.02 25.05 -11.78
N ALA A 150 35.82 24.50 -12.00
CA ALA A 150 34.94 24.07 -10.91
C ALA A 150 35.59 22.95 -10.09
N LYS A 151 36.12 21.91 -10.76
CA LYS A 151 36.79 20.77 -10.08
C LYS A 151 38.03 21.20 -9.30
N GLU A 152 38.84 22.10 -9.83
CA GLU A 152 40.05 22.59 -9.14
C GLU A 152 39.70 23.32 -7.84
N ARG A 153 38.64 24.15 -7.85
CA ARG A 153 38.19 24.89 -6.67
C ARG A 153 37.50 24.00 -5.64
N LEU A 154 36.61 23.12 -6.09
CA LEU A 154 35.91 22.16 -5.22
C LEU A 154 36.87 21.17 -4.55
N LYS A 155 37.96 20.79 -5.22
CA LYS A 155 38.98 19.93 -4.62
C LYS A 155 39.66 20.58 -3.42
N GLY A 156 39.91 21.89 -3.46
CA GLY A 156 40.47 22.64 -2.33
C GLY A 156 39.54 22.71 -1.11
N LEU A 157 38.22 22.69 -1.32
CA LEU A 157 37.20 22.67 -0.26
C LEU A 157 37.08 21.32 0.44
N LEU A 158 37.34 20.21 -0.27
CA LEU A 158 37.28 18.85 0.29
C LEU A 158 38.60 18.40 0.93
N ASP A 159 39.71 19.10 0.66
CA ASP A 159 41.05 18.82 1.21
C ASP A 159 41.31 19.57 2.56
N VAL A 160 40.29 20.13 3.19
CA VAL A 160 40.39 20.74 4.53
C VAL A 160 40.56 19.64 5.58
N LYS A 161 41.76 19.58 6.18
CA LYS A 161 42.13 18.74 7.34
C LYS A 161 41.49 19.20 8.64
#